data_AF-A0A0D6LIT9-F1
#
_entry.id   AF-A0A0D6LIT9-F1
#
_cell.length_a   1.000
_cell.length_b   1.000
_cell.length_c   1.000
_cell.angle_alpha   90.00
_cell.angle_beta   90.00
_cell.angle_gamma   90.00
#
_symmetry.space_group_name_H-M   'P 1'
#
loop_
_entity.id
_entity.type
_entity.pdbx_description
1 polymer ?
#
loop_
_entity_poly.entity_id
_entity_poly.type
_entity_poly.pdbx_seq_one_letter_code
_entity_poly.pdbx_strand_id
1 'polypeptide(L)'
;MNTFQVYDNDPVIYNSERSLSFTEDQPLLTVHSDGTLNLKEELSSQIAFKPIKMQASSSLCRLRDVLAIDYGSPQLFNIANLTIVPVTVSQVQNLRVNVATEEYQIFEWDSPSYGHPEKYRLTIAKGESMHYEEELDGRRTVALTKVAISPSGNFTFKVSAVDANGETPSEWQRFTVFQNDLTCDGECSSGGVPLCYYGAFNRLEQFVDSRGAHCQCFHGFVGVGCDKTDNCQPEKTVDSYGGLDWREASANATVQVPCPYNTESDRQKVERSCEWNKSLGRAVWARQRELEKCKPQYYFKKLIFNFFNMNEA
;
A
#
# COMPACT_ATOMS: atom_id res chain seq x y z
N MET A 1 24.06 17.00 11.32
CA MET A 1 25.48 16.97 11.75
C MET A 1 25.77 15.55 12.19
N ASN A 2 26.62 14.82 11.49
CA ASN A 2 27.02 13.46 11.88
C ASN A 2 28.40 13.54 12.50
N THR A 3 28.50 13.22 13.79
CA THR A 3 29.76 13.27 14.55
C THR A 3 30.56 12.00 14.33
N PHE A 4 31.80 12.12 13.87
CA PHE A 4 32.72 10.98 13.80
C PHE A 4 33.36 10.77 15.18
N GLN A 5 33.23 9.59 15.77
CA GLN A 5 33.69 9.31 17.13
C GLN A 5 34.94 8.40 17.09
N VAL A 6 36.03 8.86 17.72
CA VAL A 6 37.28 8.10 17.85
C VAL A 6 37.38 7.55 19.27
N TYR A 7 37.35 6.23 19.39
CA TYR A 7 37.53 5.51 20.64
C TYR A 7 38.96 5.03 20.80
N ASP A 8 39.40 5.03 22.04
CA ASP A 8 40.67 4.53 22.55
C ASP A 8 40.33 3.45 23.56
N ASN A 9 41.03 2.33 23.46
CA ASN A 9 40.78 1.14 24.27
C ASN A 9 41.97 0.81 25.18
N ASP A 10 42.97 1.68 25.29
CA ASP A 10 44.15 1.40 26.11
C ASP A 10 43.81 1.52 27.61
N PRO A 11 44.17 0.52 28.43
CA PRO A 11 43.82 0.47 29.84
C PRO A 11 44.70 1.38 30.73
N VAL A 12 45.63 2.16 30.14
CA VAL A 12 46.59 2.99 30.87
C VAL A 12 46.70 4.37 30.24
N ILE A 13 46.26 5.40 30.98
CA ILE A 13 46.26 6.79 30.51
C ILE A 13 47.66 7.40 30.64
N TYR A 14 48.43 7.39 29.55
CA TYR A 14 49.59 8.26 29.35
C TYR A 14 49.28 9.24 28.21
N ASN A 15 49.44 10.54 28.44
CA ASN A 15 49.36 11.64 27.46
C ASN A 15 48.56 11.32 26.18
N SER A 16 47.25 11.10 26.33
CA SER A 16 46.34 10.68 25.27
C SER A 16 45.95 11.84 24.35
N GLU A 17 46.95 12.48 23.76
CA GLU A 17 46.76 13.32 22.59
C GLU A 17 46.29 12.43 21.43
N ARG A 18 45.25 12.86 20.73
CA ARG A 18 44.73 12.20 19.53
C ARG A 18 44.57 13.24 18.44
N SER A 19 44.96 12.89 17.22
CA SER A 19 44.80 13.78 16.07
C SER A 19 44.08 13.08 14.92
N LEU A 20 43.28 13.87 14.21
CA LEU A 20 42.65 13.49 12.94
C LEU A 20 43.23 14.40 11.86
N SER A 21 43.77 13.79 10.80
CA SER A 21 44.36 14.50 9.68
C SER A 21 44.05 13.78 8.36
N PHE A 22 44.12 14.50 7.25
CA PHE A 22 44.19 13.88 5.93
C PHE A 22 45.65 13.58 5.59
N THR A 23 45.88 12.47 4.91
CA THR A 23 47.23 12.06 4.44
C THR A 23 47.80 12.97 3.34
N GLU A 24 46.93 13.69 2.61
CA GLU A 24 47.26 14.68 1.57
C GLU A 24 46.30 15.88 1.69
N ASP A 25 46.71 17.06 1.21
CA ASP A 25 45.85 18.26 1.17
C ASP A 25 44.56 18.02 0.38
N GLN A 26 43.40 18.24 1.01
CA GLN A 26 42.10 17.98 0.39
C GLN A 26 41.46 19.28 -0.14
N PRO A 27 40.99 19.33 -1.39
CA PRO A 27 40.42 20.56 -1.96
C PRO A 27 39.03 20.89 -1.41
N LEU A 28 38.23 19.88 -1.04
CA LEU A 28 36.82 20.06 -0.68
C LEU A 28 36.55 20.15 0.83
N LEU A 29 37.42 19.60 1.68
CA LEU A 29 37.19 19.48 3.12
C LEU A 29 38.39 19.96 3.95
N THR A 30 38.11 20.49 5.14
CA THR A 30 39.03 20.53 6.29
C THR A 30 38.55 19.57 7.36
N VAL A 31 39.49 18.91 8.05
CA VAL A 31 39.23 18.17 9.30
C VAL A 31 39.75 19.00 10.47
N HIS A 32 38.95 19.15 11.51
CA HIS A 32 39.32 19.83 12.76
C HIS A 32 39.73 18.81 13.83
N SER A 33 40.38 19.29 14.90
CA SER A 33 40.88 18.46 16.00
C SER A 33 39.77 17.73 16.80
N ASP A 34 38.52 18.19 16.69
CA ASP A 34 37.34 17.55 17.27
C ASP A 34 36.70 16.50 16.34
N GLY A 35 37.30 16.26 15.16
CA GLY A 35 36.79 15.36 14.14
C GLY A 35 35.68 15.93 13.26
N THR A 36 35.35 17.22 13.39
CA THR A 36 34.39 17.85 12.47
C THR A 36 34.99 18.03 11.08
N LEU A 37 34.17 17.75 10.05
CA LEU A 37 34.51 17.94 8.65
C LEU A 37 33.74 19.14 8.10
N ASN A 38 34.46 20.19 7.73
CA ASN A 38 33.88 21.40 7.15
C ASN A 38 34.19 21.50 5.66
N LEU A 39 33.21 21.93 4.88
CA LEU A 39 33.36 22.18 3.44
C LEU A 39 34.17 23.46 3.21
N LYS A 40 35.19 23.37 2.35
CA LYS A 40 35.98 24.53 1.89
C LYS A 40 35.21 25.37 0.87
N GLU A 41 34.37 24.73 0.06
CA GLU A 41 33.62 25.32 -1.05
C GLU A 41 32.20 24.74 -1.12
N GLU A 42 31.27 25.46 -1.76
CA GLU A 42 29.90 24.98 -1.96
C GLU A 42 29.87 23.84 -2.99
N LEU A 43 29.15 22.75 -2.69
CA LEU A 43 29.04 21.58 -3.58
C LEU A 43 28.03 21.78 -4.73
N SER A 44 27.48 22.97 -4.93
CA SER A 44 26.45 23.30 -5.94
C SER A 44 26.89 23.06 -7.39
N SER A 45 28.20 23.07 -7.65
CA SER A 45 28.80 22.75 -8.95
C SER A 45 29.06 21.26 -9.19
N GLN A 46 28.87 20.41 -8.17
CA GLN A 46 29.14 18.98 -8.25
C GLN A 46 27.93 18.22 -8.80
N ILE A 47 28.19 17.17 -9.58
CA ILE A 47 27.13 16.32 -10.12
C ILE A 47 26.53 15.52 -8.96
N ALA A 48 25.25 15.76 -8.65
CA ALA A 48 24.50 14.99 -7.67
C ALA A 48 24.60 13.47 -7.97
N PHE A 49 24.63 12.65 -6.92
CA PHE A 49 24.70 11.19 -7.00
C PHE A 49 25.97 10.59 -7.61
N LYS A 50 26.93 11.40 -8.03
CA LYS A 50 28.25 10.95 -8.45
C LYS A 50 29.17 10.87 -7.22
N PRO A 51 29.65 9.67 -6.81
CA PRO A 51 30.54 9.57 -5.65
C PRO A 51 31.85 10.32 -5.90
N ILE A 52 32.05 11.39 -5.13
CA ILE A 52 33.30 12.12 -5.06
C ILE A 52 34.22 11.29 -4.16
N LYS A 53 34.94 10.36 -4.78
CA LYS A 53 36.10 9.72 -4.16
C LYS A 53 37.18 10.79 -4.02
N MET A 54 37.73 10.92 -2.82
CA MET A 54 38.82 11.86 -2.54
C MET A 54 40.12 11.33 -3.17
N GLN A 55 40.27 11.60 -4.47
CA GLN A 55 41.42 11.22 -5.29
C GLN A 55 42.08 12.48 -5.86
N ALA A 56 43.28 12.81 -5.38
CA ALA A 56 44.12 13.80 -6.01
C ALA A 56 44.80 13.24 -7.28
N SER A 57 45.17 14.16 -8.17
CA SER A 57 45.95 13.89 -9.38
C SER A 57 47.37 13.38 -9.06
N SER A 58 48.01 12.74 -10.03
CA SER A 58 49.37 12.19 -9.98
C SER A 58 49.58 10.97 -9.10
N SER A 59 50.71 10.29 -9.35
CA SER A 59 50.94 8.87 -9.10
C SER A 59 52.00 8.60 -8.03
N LEU A 60 51.94 7.40 -7.43
CA LEU A 60 52.97 6.77 -6.59
C LEU A 60 53.05 7.16 -5.09
N CYS A 61 51.89 7.33 -4.44
CA CYS A 61 51.66 6.68 -3.14
C CYS A 61 50.17 6.42 -2.91
N ARG A 62 49.81 5.36 -2.17
CA ARG A 62 48.41 5.00 -1.86
C ARG A 62 48.17 4.97 -0.35
N LEU A 63 47.95 6.13 0.23
CA LEU A 63 47.24 6.33 1.51
C LEU A 63 46.42 7.61 1.32
N ARG A 64 45.09 7.50 1.20
CA ARG A 64 44.17 8.57 0.77
C ARG A 64 42.91 8.56 1.61
N ASP A 65 43.14 8.81 2.88
CA ASP A 65 42.28 8.33 3.96
C ASP A 65 42.32 9.35 5.12
N VAL A 66 41.29 9.34 5.95
CA VAL A 66 41.34 10.02 7.25
C VAL A 66 42.24 9.18 8.16
N LEU A 67 43.33 9.79 8.61
CA LEU A 67 44.30 9.21 9.52
C LEU A 67 43.95 9.64 10.95
N ALA A 68 43.62 8.67 11.80
CA ALA A 68 43.51 8.84 13.24
C ALA A 68 44.83 8.37 13.88
N ILE A 69 45.47 9.23 14.68
CA ILE A 69 46.71 8.93 15.41
C ILE A 69 46.44 8.98 16.90
N ASP A 70 46.94 7.97 17.62
CA ASP A 70 47.09 7.97 19.07
C ASP A 70 48.57 8.10 19.42
N TYR A 71 48.94 9.12 20.22
CA TYR A 71 50.32 9.39 20.63
C TYR A 71 50.75 8.62 21.90
N GLY A 72 49.97 7.61 22.32
CA GLY A 72 50.37 6.62 23.31
C GLY A 72 51.64 5.82 22.94
N SER A 73 52.04 4.91 23.85
CA SER A 73 53.23 4.07 23.67
C SER A 73 52.87 2.60 23.92
N PRO A 74 52.74 1.76 22.86
CA PRO A 74 53.13 2.02 21.47
C PRO A 74 52.21 3.01 20.75
N GLN A 75 52.78 3.76 19.79
CA GLN A 75 51.99 4.66 18.94
C GLN A 75 51.09 3.83 18.02
N LEU A 76 49.79 4.14 18.00
CA LEU A 76 48.80 3.46 17.17
C LEU A 76 48.22 4.42 16.13
N PHE A 77 47.87 3.90 14.97
CA PHE A 77 47.20 4.67 13.92
C PHE A 77 46.18 3.82 13.17
N ASN A 78 45.07 4.46 12.77
CA ASN A 78 44.01 3.87 11.97
C ASN A 78 43.71 4.74 10.75
N ILE A 79 43.28 4.09 9.66
CA ILE A 79 43.20 4.65 8.31
C ILE A 79 41.81 4.32 7.74
N ALA A 80 41.05 5.33 7.32
CA ALA A 80 39.68 5.14 6.81
C ALA A 80 39.41 5.91 5.50
N ASN A 81 38.92 5.19 4.48
CA ASN A 81 38.55 5.76 3.19
C ASN A 81 37.32 6.67 3.29
N LEU A 82 37.44 7.94 2.91
CA LEU A 82 36.31 8.88 2.86
C LEU A 82 35.75 9.01 1.43
N THR A 83 34.43 8.86 1.29
CA THR A 83 33.68 9.10 0.05
C THR A 83 32.52 10.03 0.33
N ILE A 84 32.38 11.09 -0.47
CA ILE A 84 31.29 12.05 -0.38
C ILE A 84 30.34 11.80 -1.54
N VAL A 85 29.03 11.71 -1.28
CA VAL A 85 28.00 11.66 -2.32
C VAL A 85 27.14 12.91 -2.15
N PRO A 86 27.24 13.93 -3.03
CA PRO A 86 26.32 15.06 -2.99
C PRO A 86 24.93 14.60 -3.40
N VAL A 87 23.91 15.00 -2.66
CA VAL A 87 22.50 14.65 -2.91
C VAL A 87 21.62 15.88 -2.80
N THR A 88 20.58 15.97 -3.64
CA THR A 88 19.59 17.06 -3.65
C THR A 88 18.39 16.78 -2.74
N VAL A 89 18.08 15.50 -2.53
CA VAL A 89 17.16 14.99 -1.51
C VAL A 89 17.90 13.94 -0.68
N SER A 90 17.74 13.90 0.64
CA SER A 90 18.38 12.84 1.45
C SER A 90 17.63 11.51 1.35
N GLN A 91 18.23 10.43 1.86
CA GLN A 91 17.49 9.19 2.06
C GLN A 91 16.28 9.41 2.98
N VAL A 92 15.26 8.55 2.85
CA VAL A 92 14.15 8.47 3.79
C VAL A 92 14.61 8.06 5.18
N GLN A 93 13.88 8.45 6.22
CA GLN A 93 14.20 8.12 7.61
C GLN A 93 13.21 7.07 8.16
N ASN A 94 13.58 6.40 9.26
CA ASN A 94 12.72 5.46 10.00
C ASN A 94 11.90 4.49 9.12
N LEU A 95 12.50 4.03 8.02
CA LEU A 95 11.93 3.05 7.11
C LEU A 95 11.60 1.78 7.90
N ARG A 96 10.38 1.28 7.75
CA ARG A 96 9.83 0.18 8.55
C ARG A 96 8.75 -0.57 7.77
N VAL A 97 8.62 -1.86 8.06
CA VAL A 97 7.43 -2.62 7.68
C VAL A 97 6.42 -2.48 8.82
N ASN A 98 5.25 -1.96 8.50
CA ASN A 98 4.14 -1.94 9.44
C ASN A 98 3.44 -3.31 9.45
N VAL A 99 3.08 -3.77 8.25
CA VAL A 99 2.44 -5.07 8.02
C VAL A 99 3.05 -5.74 6.80
N ALA A 100 3.21 -7.05 6.84
CA ALA A 100 3.38 -7.85 5.63
C ALA A 100 2.66 -9.18 5.82
N THR A 101 1.55 -9.38 5.12
CA THR A 101 0.87 -10.68 4.96
C THR A 101 1.25 -11.31 3.61
N GLU A 102 0.77 -12.52 3.33
CA GLU A 102 0.99 -13.18 2.03
C GLU A 102 0.37 -12.40 0.87
N GLU A 103 -0.70 -11.64 1.13
CA GLU A 103 -1.45 -10.87 0.14
C GLU A 103 -1.06 -9.40 0.08
N TYR A 104 -0.93 -8.73 1.23
CA TYR A 104 -0.78 -7.28 1.33
C TYR A 104 0.33 -6.86 2.29
N GLN A 105 1.03 -5.79 1.94
CA GLN A 105 2.12 -5.25 2.74
C GLN A 105 1.98 -3.74 2.85
N ILE A 106 2.27 -3.20 4.04
CA ILE A 106 2.19 -1.78 4.34
C ILE A 106 3.56 -1.34 4.83
N PHE A 107 4.23 -0.55 4.01
CA PHE A 107 5.55 0.00 4.26
C PHE A 107 5.41 1.47 4.63
N GLU A 108 6.16 1.89 5.65
CA GLU A 108 6.18 3.27 6.10
C GLU A 108 7.61 3.79 6.19
N TRP A 109 7.72 5.10 6.06
CA TRP A 109 8.95 5.83 6.30
C TRP A 109 8.61 7.24 6.80
N ASP A 110 9.63 7.94 7.24
CA ASP A 110 9.57 9.36 7.53
C ASP A 110 10.26 10.11 6.38
N SER A 111 9.85 11.36 6.15
CA SER A 111 10.38 12.16 5.03
C SER A 111 11.90 12.38 5.14
N PRO A 112 12.61 12.56 4.01
CA PRO A 112 13.98 13.05 3.98
C PRO A 112 14.20 14.27 4.88
N SER A 113 15.31 14.33 5.61
CA SER A 113 15.66 15.51 6.40
C SER A 113 16.18 16.69 5.57
N TYR A 114 16.54 16.45 4.30
CA TYR A 114 16.94 17.47 3.35
C TYR A 114 16.29 17.21 1.99
N GLY A 115 15.92 18.30 1.31
CA GLY A 115 15.23 18.27 0.02
C GLY A 115 13.75 17.87 0.12
N HIS A 116 13.04 17.99 -0.99
CA HIS A 116 11.65 17.58 -1.13
C HIS A 116 11.54 16.61 -2.31
N PRO A 117 11.22 15.32 -2.08
CA PRO A 117 11.04 14.38 -3.17
C PRO A 117 9.79 14.72 -3.97
N GLU A 118 9.89 14.61 -5.28
CA GLU A 118 8.74 14.64 -6.19
C GLU A 118 7.97 13.32 -6.12
N LYS A 119 8.70 12.21 -5.92
CA LYS A 119 8.17 10.86 -5.75
C LYS A 119 9.06 9.99 -4.88
N TYR A 120 8.48 8.93 -4.33
CA TYR A 120 9.21 7.82 -3.74
C TYR A 120 9.16 6.62 -4.68
N ARG A 121 10.20 5.78 -4.65
CA ARG A 121 10.21 4.48 -5.33
C ARG A 121 10.41 3.38 -4.30
N LEU A 122 9.38 2.55 -4.11
CA LEU A 122 9.45 1.34 -3.29
C LEU A 122 9.90 0.18 -4.18
N THR A 123 11.01 -0.47 -3.83
CA THR A 123 11.47 -1.69 -4.51
C THR A 123 11.50 -2.84 -3.50
N ILE A 124 10.90 -3.98 -3.87
CA ILE A 124 10.94 -5.24 -3.12
C ILE A 124 11.78 -6.25 -3.93
N ALA A 125 12.69 -6.95 -3.27
CA ALA A 125 13.55 -7.97 -3.85
C ALA A 125 13.42 -9.31 -3.10
N LYS A 126 13.74 -10.40 -3.79
CA LYS A 126 13.81 -11.77 -3.26
C LYS A 126 15.21 -12.30 -3.51
N GLY A 127 16.06 -12.28 -2.48
CA GLY A 127 17.50 -12.47 -2.68
C GLY A 127 18.08 -11.37 -3.58
N GLU A 128 18.75 -11.75 -4.67
CA GLU A 128 19.36 -10.80 -5.63
C GLU A 128 18.40 -10.35 -6.75
N SER A 129 17.23 -10.99 -6.90
CA SER A 129 16.27 -10.62 -7.95
C SER A 129 15.24 -9.59 -7.45
N MET A 130 15.02 -8.53 -8.21
CA MET A 130 13.88 -7.63 -8.00
C MET A 130 12.57 -8.42 -8.21
N HIS A 131 11.62 -8.24 -7.30
CA HIS A 131 10.33 -8.96 -7.24
C HIS A 131 9.13 -8.01 -7.49
N TYR A 132 9.22 -6.76 -7.03
CA TYR A 132 8.20 -5.74 -7.24
C TYR A 132 8.80 -4.33 -7.17
N GLU A 133 8.19 -3.37 -7.88
CA GLU A 133 8.54 -1.96 -7.82
C GLU A 133 7.29 -1.08 -8.02
N GLU A 134 7.17 0.00 -7.24
CA GLU A 134 6.08 0.98 -7.31
C GLU A 134 6.62 2.41 -7.13
N GLU A 135 6.10 3.35 -7.92
CA GLU A 135 6.36 4.79 -7.72
C GLU A 135 5.15 5.45 -7.04
N LEU A 136 5.41 6.19 -5.97
CA LEU A 136 4.43 6.83 -5.09
C LEU A 136 4.61 8.34 -5.08
N ASP A 137 3.52 9.09 -4.94
CA ASP A 137 3.55 10.56 -4.81
C ASP A 137 4.44 11.02 -3.64
N GLY A 138 5.29 12.03 -3.86
CA GLY A 138 6.26 12.52 -2.87
C GLY A 138 5.67 13.05 -1.55
N ARG A 139 4.35 13.26 -1.48
CA ARG A 139 3.62 13.60 -0.25
C ARG A 139 3.19 12.39 0.57
N ARG A 140 3.24 11.18 0.00
CA ARG A 140 2.87 9.93 0.68
C ARG A 140 4.11 9.32 1.34
N THR A 141 4.05 9.10 2.65
CA THR A 141 5.10 8.42 3.41
C THR A 141 4.72 6.99 3.83
N VAL A 142 3.69 6.45 3.17
CA VAL A 142 3.18 5.09 3.36
C VAL A 142 2.78 4.50 2.00
N ALA A 143 3.08 3.23 1.79
CA ALA A 143 2.69 2.45 0.63
C ALA A 143 1.94 1.20 1.07
N LEU A 144 0.77 0.95 0.47
CA LEU A 144 0.06 -0.32 0.52
C LEU A 144 0.32 -1.06 -0.78
N THR A 145 1.08 -2.15 -0.73
CA THR A 145 1.33 -3.02 -1.88
C THR A 145 0.50 -4.29 -1.76
N LYS A 146 -0.02 -4.81 -2.89
CA LYS A 146 -0.66 -6.14 -2.94
C LYS A 146 0.21 -7.12 -3.75
N VAL A 147 1.29 -7.60 -3.13
CA VAL A 147 2.26 -8.51 -3.75
C VAL A 147 2.12 -9.88 -3.14
N ALA A 148 2.12 -10.93 -3.97
CA ALA A 148 2.18 -12.30 -3.48
C ALA A 148 3.59 -12.59 -2.92
N ILE A 149 3.69 -12.78 -1.60
CA ILE A 149 4.97 -12.96 -0.90
C ILE A 149 4.88 -14.20 0.00
N SER A 150 5.70 -15.21 -0.29
CA SER A 150 5.74 -16.48 0.45
C SER A 150 6.40 -16.33 1.83
N PRO A 151 5.84 -16.86 2.93
CA PRO A 151 6.42 -16.72 4.29
C PRO A 151 7.83 -17.29 4.46
N SER A 152 8.18 -18.31 3.68
CA SER A 152 9.50 -18.94 3.65
C SER A 152 10.53 -18.19 2.79
N GLY A 153 10.17 -17.05 2.19
CA GLY A 153 11.04 -16.30 1.29
C GLY A 153 11.94 -15.29 2.02
N ASN A 154 13.19 -15.21 1.61
CA ASN A 154 14.10 -14.14 2.02
C ASN A 154 13.83 -12.87 1.19
N PHE A 155 12.90 -12.04 1.68
CA PHE A 155 12.54 -10.78 1.03
C PHE A 155 13.22 -9.57 1.70
N THR A 156 13.58 -8.62 0.86
CA THR A 156 14.11 -7.30 1.26
C THR A 156 13.32 -6.20 0.55
N PHE A 157 13.29 -5.01 1.14
CA PHE A 157 12.74 -3.82 0.53
C PHE A 157 13.65 -2.62 0.76
N LYS A 158 13.51 -1.61 -0.10
CA LYS A 158 14.08 -0.28 0.07
C LYS A 158 13.09 0.76 -0.43
N VAL A 159 13.24 2.00 0.03
CA VAL A 159 12.53 3.14 -0.54
C VAL A 159 13.56 4.19 -0.96
N SER A 160 13.53 4.57 -2.23
CA SER A 160 14.31 5.70 -2.73
C SER A 160 13.49 6.99 -2.71
N ALA A 161 14.09 8.08 -2.24
CA ALA A 161 13.57 9.44 -2.45
C ALA A 161 14.08 9.96 -3.81
N VAL A 162 13.19 10.49 -4.65
CA VAL A 162 13.52 10.93 -6.02
C VAL A 162 13.06 12.37 -6.23
N ASP A 163 13.92 13.19 -6.82
CA ASP A 163 13.61 14.53 -7.33
C ASP A 163 14.08 14.69 -8.79
N ALA A 164 13.89 15.87 -9.38
CA ALA A 164 14.30 16.15 -10.78
C ALA A 164 15.81 15.98 -11.06
N ASN A 165 16.66 15.96 -10.04
CA ASN A 165 18.12 15.93 -10.14
C ASN A 165 18.74 14.58 -9.71
N GLY A 166 17.98 13.70 -9.05
CA GLY A 166 18.35 12.29 -8.91
C GLY A 166 17.60 11.53 -7.81
N GLU A 167 18.27 10.50 -7.28
CA GLU A 167 17.65 9.45 -6.45
C GLU A 167 18.55 9.01 -5.30
N THR A 168 18.04 9.13 -4.06
CA THR A 168 18.70 8.61 -2.86
C THR A 168 17.98 7.37 -2.35
N PRO A 169 18.52 6.15 -2.57
CA PRO A 169 17.97 4.93 -1.99
C PRO A 169 18.21 4.88 -0.47
N SER A 170 17.27 4.31 0.27
CA SER A 170 17.55 3.77 1.60
C SER A 170 18.46 2.53 1.50
N GLU A 171 19.03 2.15 2.64
CA GLU A 171 19.52 0.78 2.84
C GLU A 171 18.43 -0.27 2.60
N TRP A 172 18.84 -1.46 2.18
CA TRP A 172 17.95 -2.61 2.06
C TRP A 172 17.62 -3.19 3.44
N GLN A 173 16.33 -3.21 3.77
CA GLN A 173 15.83 -3.85 4.98
C GLN A 173 15.23 -5.21 4.67
N ARG A 174 15.52 -6.20 5.52
CA ARG A 174 14.83 -7.50 5.50
C ARG A 174 13.48 -7.38 6.17
N PHE A 175 12.51 -8.15 5.68
CA PHE A 175 11.23 -8.32 6.35
C PHE A 175 10.73 -9.76 6.23
N THR A 176 9.88 -10.14 7.16
CA THR A 176 9.23 -11.45 7.21
C THR A 176 7.74 -11.27 7.04
N VAL A 177 7.11 -12.15 6.26
CA VAL A 177 5.65 -12.19 6.18
C VAL A 177 5.09 -12.81 7.47
N PHE A 178 4.18 -12.08 8.08
CA PHE A 178 3.37 -12.50 9.21
C PHE A 178 2.20 -13.35 8.71
N GLN A 179 1.99 -14.51 9.32
CA GLN A 179 1.01 -15.51 8.88
C GLN A 179 -0.38 -15.38 9.53
N ASN A 180 -0.57 -14.48 10.49
CA ASN A 180 -1.85 -14.32 11.17
C ASN A 180 -2.60 -13.09 10.61
N ASP A 181 -3.91 -13.23 10.46
CA ASP A 181 -4.77 -12.14 10.00
C ASP A 181 -4.83 -10.99 11.02
N LEU A 182 -4.77 -9.76 10.52
CA LEU A 182 -5.03 -8.56 11.31
C LEU A 182 -6.52 -8.21 11.23
N THR A 183 -7.16 -8.08 12.38
CA THR A 183 -8.59 -7.77 12.50
C THR A 183 -8.78 -6.36 13.05
N CYS A 184 -9.03 -5.39 12.17
CA CYS A 184 -9.38 -4.01 12.54
C CYS A 184 -10.86 -3.72 12.34
N ASP A 185 -11.41 -2.90 13.23
CA ASP A 185 -12.75 -2.34 13.09
C ASP A 185 -12.70 -1.09 12.20
N GLY A 186 -13.67 -0.95 11.29
CA GLY A 186 -13.70 0.14 10.32
C GLY A 186 -14.95 0.17 9.45
N GLU A 187 -15.10 1.19 8.59
CA GLU A 187 -16.29 1.42 7.74
C GLU A 187 -16.62 0.19 6.86
N CYS A 188 -15.57 -0.50 6.43
CA CYS A 188 -15.64 -1.65 5.54
C CYS A 188 -15.99 -2.98 6.22
N SER A 189 -16.12 -3.03 7.54
CA SER A 189 -16.67 -4.22 8.23
C SER A 189 -18.05 -4.64 7.68
N SER A 190 -18.84 -3.66 7.23
CA SER A 190 -20.15 -3.84 6.59
C SER A 190 -20.10 -4.35 5.14
N GLY A 191 -18.95 -4.22 4.45
CA GLY A 191 -18.70 -4.59 3.06
C GLY A 191 -17.20 -4.85 2.87
N GLY A 192 -16.81 -6.13 2.93
CA GLY A 192 -15.43 -6.58 2.82
C GLY A 192 -14.68 -6.79 4.13
N VAL A 193 -13.38 -7.05 3.98
CA VAL A 193 -12.41 -7.21 5.07
C VAL A 193 -11.48 -5.99 5.08
N PRO A 194 -11.57 -5.09 6.07
CA PRO A 194 -10.74 -3.88 6.08
C PRO A 194 -9.25 -4.22 6.02
N LEU A 195 -8.47 -3.44 5.28
CA LEU A 195 -7.01 -3.57 5.31
C LEU A 195 -6.48 -2.80 6.53
N CYS A 196 -5.63 -3.46 7.32
CA CYS A 196 -5.28 -2.99 8.66
C CYS A 196 -3.77 -2.69 8.77
N TYR A 197 -3.42 -1.71 9.60
CA TYR A 197 -2.03 -1.37 9.96
C TYR A 197 -1.94 -0.86 11.41
N TYR A 198 -0.76 -0.87 12.02
CA TYR A 198 -0.52 -0.31 13.35
C TYR A 198 -0.18 1.18 13.26
N GLY A 199 -1.13 2.07 13.56
CA GLY A 199 -0.89 3.51 13.57
C GLY A 199 0.11 3.97 14.64
N ALA A 200 0.45 5.27 14.63
CA ALA A 200 1.53 5.86 15.43
C ALA A 200 1.44 5.62 16.96
N PHE A 201 0.26 5.27 17.48
CA PHE A 201 0.06 4.91 18.90
C PHE A 201 0.10 3.39 19.17
N ASN A 202 0.65 2.61 18.24
CA ASN A 202 0.66 1.14 18.23
C ASN A 202 -0.75 0.54 18.39
N ARG A 203 -1.73 1.14 17.69
CA ARG A 203 -3.12 0.69 17.64
C ARG A 203 -3.45 0.25 16.23
N LEU A 204 -4.24 -0.81 16.10
CA LEU A 204 -4.65 -1.27 14.79
C LEU A 204 -5.72 -0.32 14.20
N GLU A 205 -5.46 0.17 13.00
CA GLU A 205 -6.23 1.17 12.28
C GLU A 205 -6.57 0.67 10.87
N GLN A 206 -7.69 1.13 10.31
CA GLN A 206 -8.05 0.86 8.92
C GLN A 206 -7.19 1.72 7.99
N PHE A 207 -6.63 1.12 6.94
CA PHE A 207 -5.87 1.84 5.93
C PHE A 207 -6.80 2.74 5.09
N VAL A 208 -6.48 4.03 5.04
CA VAL A 208 -7.21 5.07 4.30
C VAL A 208 -6.20 5.83 3.45
N ASP A 209 -6.47 6.01 2.16
CA ASP A 209 -5.66 6.90 1.30
C ASP A 209 -6.54 8.01 0.69
N SER A 210 -5.98 8.81 -0.24
CA SER A 210 -6.72 9.91 -0.87
C SER A 210 -7.95 9.48 -1.70
N ARG A 211 -8.24 8.17 -1.82
CA ARG A 211 -9.45 7.59 -2.43
C ARG A 211 -10.50 7.16 -1.41
N GLY A 212 -10.22 7.28 -0.11
CA GLY A 212 -11.06 6.77 0.98
C GLY A 212 -10.51 5.49 1.61
N ALA A 213 -11.38 4.79 2.34
CA ALA A 213 -11.01 3.62 3.13
C ALA A 213 -10.83 2.33 2.31
N HIS A 214 -9.87 1.50 2.71
CA HIS A 214 -9.52 0.24 2.04
C HIS A 214 -10.08 -0.99 2.81
N CYS A 215 -10.57 -2.02 2.10
CA CYS A 215 -11.97 -2.48 2.26
C CYS A 215 -12.37 -3.92 1.77
N GLN A 216 -11.54 -4.97 1.70
CA GLN A 216 -11.57 -6.06 0.68
C GLN A 216 -12.93 -6.71 0.13
N CYS A 217 -13.41 -6.42 -1.12
CA CYS A 217 -14.40 -7.20 -1.98
C CYS A 217 -14.31 -6.99 -3.55
N PHE A 218 -15.19 -7.64 -4.37
CA PHE A 218 -15.44 -7.53 -5.86
C PHE A 218 -16.64 -6.58 -6.26
N HIS A 219 -17.66 -7.04 -7.05
CA HIS A 219 -18.91 -6.32 -7.44
C HIS A 219 -20.19 -7.11 -7.09
N GLY A 220 -21.18 -6.47 -6.45
CA GLY A 220 -22.13 -7.19 -5.60
C GLY A 220 -21.43 -7.53 -4.28
N PHE A 221 -20.33 -8.26 -4.36
CA PHE A 221 -19.19 -8.08 -3.47
C PHE A 221 -18.85 -6.56 -3.44
N VAL A 222 -18.46 -5.93 -2.32
CA VAL A 222 -18.28 -4.44 -2.19
C VAL A 222 -17.09 -3.99 -1.31
N GLY A 223 -15.95 -3.53 -1.90
CA GLY A 223 -14.66 -3.45 -1.18
C GLY A 223 -13.32 -3.47 -2.00
N VAL A 224 -12.12 -3.72 -1.40
CA VAL A 224 -10.75 -3.77 -2.06
C VAL A 224 -10.03 -5.14 -2.31
N GLY A 225 -10.69 -6.30 -2.40
CA GLY A 225 -9.93 -7.58 -2.25
C GLY A 225 -10.67 -8.92 -2.09
N CYS A 226 -12.00 -8.90 -2.11
CA CYS A 226 -12.81 -9.81 -2.94
C CYS A 226 -13.69 -10.95 -2.31
N ASP A 227 -14.72 -10.68 -1.47
CA ASP A 227 -15.52 -11.73 -0.75
C ASP A 227 -17.11 -11.71 -0.62
N LYS A 228 -17.86 -10.59 -0.45
CA LYS A 228 -19.34 -10.60 -0.09
C LYS A 228 -20.37 -10.63 -1.26
N THR A 229 -21.70 -10.56 -1.12
CA THR A 229 -22.59 -10.24 -2.29
C THR A 229 -23.87 -9.47 -1.92
N ASP A 230 -24.15 -8.37 -2.64
CA ASP A 230 -25.29 -7.47 -2.47
C ASP A 230 -26.54 -7.93 -3.24
N ASN A 231 -27.74 -7.55 -2.77
CA ASN A 231 -29.02 -8.17 -3.11
C ASN A 231 -30.18 -7.16 -3.36
N CYS A 232 -31.17 -7.56 -4.15
CA CYS A 232 -32.40 -6.80 -4.39
C CYS A 232 -33.54 -7.19 -3.43
N GLN A 233 -34.17 -6.18 -2.83
CA GLN A 233 -35.16 -6.31 -1.75
C GLN A 233 -36.55 -6.77 -2.24
N PRO A 234 -37.27 -7.68 -1.54
CA PRO A 234 -38.59 -8.16 -1.96
C PRO A 234 -39.59 -7.04 -2.31
N GLU A 235 -40.38 -7.23 -3.37
CA GLU A 235 -41.29 -6.20 -3.90
C GLU A 235 -42.65 -6.80 -4.30
N LYS A 236 -43.75 -6.17 -3.89
CA LYS A 236 -45.10 -6.52 -4.38
C LYS A 236 -45.57 -5.51 -5.40
N THR A 237 -45.77 -5.98 -6.64
CA THR A 237 -46.19 -5.16 -7.78
C THR A 237 -47.57 -5.58 -8.24
N VAL A 238 -48.48 -4.63 -8.47
CA VAL A 238 -49.80 -4.90 -9.05
C VAL A 238 -49.77 -4.54 -10.53
N ASP A 239 -49.99 -5.52 -11.40
CA ASP A 239 -50.00 -5.37 -12.85
C ASP A 239 -51.39 -5.76 -13.43
N SER A 240 -51.54 -5.59 -14.74
CA SER A 240 -52.72 -5.90 -15.56
C SER A 240 -53.28 -7.33 -15.42
N TYR A 241 -52.48 -8.27 -14.91
CA TYR A 241 -52.83 -9.66 -14.63
C TYR A 241 -52.83 -10.01 -13.13
N GLY A 242 -52.83 -9.02 -12.23
CA GLY A 242 -52.96 -9.19 -10.79
C GLY A 242 -51.72 -8.82 -9.98
N GLY A 243 -51.72 -9.18 -8.70
CA GLY A 243 -50.57 -8.96 -7.82
C GLY A 243 -49.50 -10.02 -8.02
N LEU A 244 -48.26 -9.58 -8.27
CA LEU A 244 -47.05 -10.40 -8.22
C LEU A 244 -46.28 -10.16 -6.93
N ASP A 245 -45.57 -11.20 -6.50
CA ASP A 245 -44.77 -11.23 -5.27
C ASP A 245 -43.32 -11.60 -5.63
N TRP A 246 -42.45 -10.59 -5.73
CA TRP A 246 -41.02 -10.76 -6.06
C TRP A 246 -40.22 -11.07 -4.80
N ARG A 247 -39.60 -12.25 -4.78
CA ARG A 247 -38.73 -12.72 -3.69
C ARG A 247 -37.32 -12.14 -3.85
N GLU A 248 -36.59 -12.01 -2.74
CA GLU A 248 -35.20 -11.53 -2.71
C GLU A 248 -34.31 -12.30 -3.69
N ALA A 249 -33.32 -11.60 -4.28
CA ALA A 249 -32.32 -12.21 -5.14
C ALA A 249 -30.97 -11.48 -5.06
N SER A 250 -29.87 -12.21 -5.20
CA SER A 250 -28.53 -11.64 -5.26
C SER A 250 -28.27 -10.89 -6.57
N ALA A 251 -27.32 -9.95 -6.54
CA ALA A 251 -26.87 -9.23 -7.72
C ALA A 251 -26.51 -10.21 -8.84
N ASN A 252 -27.08 -9.97 -10.02
CA ASN A 252 -27.01 -10.78 -11.25
C ASN A 252 -27.84 -12.08 -11.25
N ALA A 253 -28.66 -12.35 -10.23
CA ALA A 253 -29.64 -13.44 -10.26
C ALA A 253 -30.96 -13.02 -10.94
N THR A 254 -31.69 -13.99 -11.51
CA THR A 254 -33.00 -13.78 -12.15
C THR A 254 -34.07 -14.61 -11.45
N VAL A 255 -35.22 -14.01 -11.18
CA VAL A 255 -36.35 -14.63 -10.48
C VAL A 255 -37.53 -14.77 -11.44
N GLN A 256 -38.21 -15.93 -11.38
CA GLN A 256 -39.42 -16.21 -12.14
C GLN A 256 -40.60 -16.50 -11.21
N VAL A 257 -41.76 -15.92 -11.49
CA VAL A 257 -43.00 -16.05 -10.69
C VAL A 257 -44.17 -16.52 -11.57
N PRO A 258 -45.06 -17.41 -11.09
CA PRO A 258 -46.21 -17.88 -11.87
C PRO A 258 -47.27 -16.80 -12.07
N CYS A 259 -47.96 -16.80 -13.21
CA CYS A 259 -49.08 -15.89 -13.48
C CYS A 259 -50.26 -16.17 -12.51
N PRO A 260 -50.82 -15.19 -11.78
CA PRO A 260 -51.80 -15.43 -10.69
C PRO A 260 -53.14 -16.07 -11.09
N TYR A 261 -53.57 -15.91 -12.35
CA TYR A 261 -54.90 -16.37 -12.83
C TYR A 261 -54.81 -17.44 -13.93
N ASN A 262 -53.65 -18.06 -14.09
CA ASN A 262 -53.45 -19.21 -14.96
C ASN A 262 -53.63 -20.52 -14.18
N THR A 263 -54.07 -21.57 -14.85
CA THR A 263 -54.14 -22.92 -14.28
C THR A 263 -52.73 -23.53 -14.20
N GLU A 264 -52.47 -24.42 -13.24
CA GLU A 264 -51.14 -25.05 -13.07
C GLU A 264 -50.65 -25.80 -14.32
N SER A 265 -51.58 -26.25 -15.17
CA SER A 265 -51.33 -26.80 -16.50
C SER A 265 -50.59 -25.86 -17.45
N ASP A 266 -50.80 -24.54 -17.32
CA ASP A 266 -50.40 -23.55 -18.32
C ASP A 266 -48.92 -23.18 -18.21
N ARG A 267 -48.30 -23.39 -17.03
CA ARG A 267 -46.87 -23.17 -16.72
C ARG A 267 -46.29 -21.77 -17.01
N GLN A 268 -47.11 -20.79 -17.42
CA GLN A 268 -46.67 -19.44 -17.75
C GLN A 268 -46.11 -18.68 -16.54
N LYS A 269 -45.04 -17.91 -16.78
CA LYS A 269 -44.31 -17.17 -15.74
C LYS A 269 -43.87 -15.78 -16.25
N VAL A 270 -43.65 -14.89 -15.29
CA VAL A 270 -43.06 -13.55 -15.49
C VAL A 270 -41.69 -13.52 -14.81
N GLU A 271 -40.73 -12.75 -15.35
CA GLU A 271 -39.38 -12.67 -14.77
C GLU A 271 -38.83 -11.25 -14.57
N ARG A 272 -37.91 -11.14 -13.60
CA ARG A 272 -37.08 -9.95 -13.32
C ARG A 272 -35.66 -10.36 -12.93
N SER A 273 -34.68 -9.63 -13.44
CA SER A 273 -33.29 -9.66 -12.99
C SER A 273 -33.08 -8.73 -11.80
N CYS A 274 -32.28 -9.16 -10.83
CA CYS A 274 -31.66 -8.29 -9.85
C CYS A 274 -30.32 -7.79 -10.43
N GLU A 275 -30.18 -6.49 -10.67
CA GLU A 275 -29.04 -5.92 -11.40
C GLU A 275 -28.23 -4.98 -10.50
N TRP A 276 -26.90 -5.09 -10.56
CA TRP A 276 -26.02 -4.15 -9.86
C TRP A 276 -26.08 -2.76 -10.50
N ASN A 277 -26.68 -1.79 -9.81
CA ASN A 277 -26.78 -0.41 -10.26
C ASN A 277 -25.47 0.33 -10.04
N LYS A 278 -24.71 0.44 -11.13
CA LYS A 278 -23.40 1.13 -11.16
C LYS A 278 -23.46 2.63 -10.81
N SER A 279 -24.60 3.32 -10.98
CA SER A 279 -24.71 4.74 -10.62
C SER A 279 -25.13 4.98 -9.17
N LEU A 280 -25.62 3.95 -8.48
CA LEU A 280 -26.00 4.00 -7.06
C LEU A 280 -25.12 3.14 -6.15
N GLY A 281 -24.18 2.37 -6.71
CA GLY A 281 -23.28 1.50 -5.94
C GLY A 281 -23.99 0.37 -5.18
N ARG A 282 -25.11 -0.14 -5.70
CA ARG A 282 -25.94 -1.17 -5.03
C ARG A 282 -26.80 -1.97 -6.01
N ALA A 283 -27.28 -3.14 -5.61
CA ALA A 283 -28.25 -3.96 -6.33
C ALA A 283 -29.66 -3.32 -6.37
N VAL A 284 -30.33 -3.38 -7.54
CA VAL A 284 -31.71 -2.92 -7.75
C VAL A 284 -32.45 -3.84 -8.71
N TRP A 285 -33.78 -3.94 -8.58
CA TRP A 285 -34.58 -4.71 -9.55
C TRP A 285 -34.64 -4.04 -10.92
N ALA A 286 -34.46 -4.85 -11.95
CA ALA A 286 -34.69 -4.45 -13.34
C ALA A 286 -36.19 -4.33 -13.66
N ARG A 287 -36.47 -3.84 -14.87
CA ARG A 287 -37.83 -3.88 -15.43
C ARG A 287 -38.26 -5.31 -15.71
N GLN A 288 -39.51 -5.59 -15.39
CA GLN A 288 -40.20 -6.85 -15.67
C GLN A 288 -40.17 -7.21 -17.16
N ARG A 289 -39.99 -8.49 -17.46
CA ARG A 289 -40.08 -9.05 -18.81
C ARG A 289 -41.14 -10.14 -18.86
N GLU A 290 -42.00 -10.06 -19.86
CA GLU A 290 -42.96 -11.13 -20.19
C GLU A 290 -42.30 -12.08 -21.19
N LEU A 291 -42.07 -13.33 -20.77
CA LEU A 291 -41.65 -14.40 -21.69
C LEU A 291 -42.85 -14.99 -22.44
N GLU A 292 -44.00 -15.10 -21.77
CA GLU A 292 -45.26 -15.56 -22.33
C GLU A 292 -46.45 -14.76 -21.78
N LYS A 293 -47.54 -14.64 -22.55
CA LYS A 293 -48.69 -13.79 -22.20
C LYS A 293 -49.53 -14.39 -21.06
N CYS A 294 -49.39 -13.86 -19.84
CA CYS A 294 -50.28 -14.15 -18.71
C CYS A 294 -51.75 -13.79 -19.03
N LYS A 295 -52.70 -14.50 -18.41
CA LYS A 295 -54.13 -14.17 -18.51
C LYS A 295 -54.48 -12.96 -17.63
N PRO A 296 -55.12 -11.89 -18.16
CA PRO A 296 -55.39 -10.68 -17.39
C PRO A 296 -56.59 -10.85 -16.44
N GLN A 297 -56.58 -10.12 -15.32
CA GLN A 297 -57.47 -10.32 -14.16
C GLN A 297 -58.98 -10.30 -14.49
N TYR A 298 -59.37 -9.58 -15.54
CA TYR A 298 -60.76 -9.41 -15.98
C TYR A 298 -61.46 -10.74 -16.31
N TYR A 299 -60.72 -11.75 -16.79
CA TYR A 299 -61.29 -13.08 -17.08
C TYR A 299 -61.75 -13.81 -15.81
N PHE A 300 -61.05 -13.63 -14.69
CA PHE A 300 -61.33 -14.35 -13.44
C PHE A 300 -62.57 -13.80 -12.71
N LYS A 301 -62.79 -12.48 -12.75
CA LYS A 301 -64.02 -11.85 -12.21
C LYS A 301 -65.29 -12.40 -12.86
N LYS A 302 -65.23 -12.76 -14.16
CA LYS A 302 -66.35 -13.30 -14.92
C LYS A 302 -66.69 -14.76 -14.53
N LEU A 303 -65.72 -15.52 -14.04
CA LEU A 303 -65.91 -16.89 -13.54
C LEU A 303 -66.56 -16.92 -12.15
N ILE A 304 -66.10 -16.08 -11.22
CA ILE A 304 -66.62 -16.03 -9.84
C ILE A 304 -68.10 -15.61 -9.81
N PHE A 305 -68.49 -14.62 -10.62
CA PHE A 305 -69.88 -14.17 -10.71
C PHE A 305 -70.87 -15.27 -11.13
N ASN A 306 -70.44 -16.19 -12.01
CA ASN A 306 -71.27 -17.31 -12.43
C ASN A 306 -71.38 -18.40 -11.34
N PHE A 307 -70.38 -18.53 -10.47
CA PHE A 307 -70.35 -19.56 -9.43
C PHE A 307 -71.23 -19.21 -8.22
N PHE A 308 -71.28 -17.93 -7.82
CA PHE A 308 -72.14 -17.50 -6.70
C PHE A 308 -73.64 -17.64 -7.04
N ASN A 309 -74.04 -17.33 -8.28
CA ASN A 309 -75.42 -17.47 -8.74
C ASN A 309 -75.93 -18.93 -8.81
N MET A 310 -75.09 -19.95 -8.54
CA MET A 310 -75.49 -21.37 -8.52
C MET A 310 -75.69 -21.95 -7.12
N ASN A 311 -75.34 -21.23 -6.04
CA ASN A 311 -75.41 -21.73 -4.66
C ASN A 311 -76.51 -21.06 -3.80
N GLU A 312 -77.40 -20.27 -4.39
CA GLU A 312 -78.62 -19.71 -3.74
C GLU A 312 -79.91 -20.41 -4.23
N ALA A 313 -79.82 -21.70 -4.58
CA ALA A 313 -80.94 -22.53 -5.10
C ALA A 313 -81.05 -23.88 -4.36
#